data_AF-A0A087AEQ0-F1
#
_entry.id   AF-A0A087AEQ0-F1
#
_cell.length_a   1.000
_cell.length_b   1.000
_cell.length_c   1.000
_cell.angle_alpha   90.00
_cell.angle_beta   90.00
_cell.angle_gamma   90.00
#
_symmetry.space_group_name_H-M   'P 1'
#
loop_
_entity.id
_entity.type
_entity.pdbx_description
1 polymer ?
#
loop_
_entity_poly.entity_id
_entity_poly.type
_entity_poly.pdbx_seq_one_letter_code
_entity_poly.pdbx_strand_id
1 'polypeptide(L)'
;MGNFDFVYDVFPDMYDDCALAEAYLHADYAVACFYARRAAYALTDYLYYFVFQLAGPSDEPIALRDQLSDPDFRELADLHLIHDLDIVRFAGNAAAHGRGIGEPDALRAVAALHRAFLIAAHQWPDQYAKVDEHTPFDPQATGDHVALNPFQAQELIDDYDSALHEQMDTIDEQLCQLDEQTQRLEEQNNQIARLAQQTLSQQERIAWLEAQLDHQLAQGGVTRKRHGGRRQRKRT
;
A
#
# COMPACT_ATOMS: atom_id res chain seq x y z
N MET A 1 -19.50 17.26 27.80
CA MET A 1 -19.26 17.77 26.45
C MET A 1 -17.77 17.75 26.22
N GLY A 2 -17.32 16.84 25.36
CA GLY A 2 -15.94 16.73 24.93
C GLY A 2 -15.69 17.52 23.65
N ASN A 3 -14.42 17.77 23.32
CA ASN A 3 -14.05 18.44 22.08
C ASN A 3 -14.42 17.61 20.85
N PHE A 4 -14.47 16.29 20.98
CA PHE A 4 -14.71 15.37 19.87
C PHE A 4 -16.16 14.88 19.77
N ASP A 5 -17.10 15.45 20.52
CA ASP A 5 -18.51 15.04 20.47
C ASP A 5 -19.08 15.11 19.05
N PHE A 6 -18.64 16.08 18.24
CA PHE A 6 -19.05 16.18 16.83
C PHE A 6 -18.57 15.01 15.97
N VAL A 7 -17.46 14.35 16.33
CA VAL A 7 -16.93 13.20 15.59
C VAL A 7 -17.89 12.02 15.69
N TYR A 8 -18.62 11.85 16.80
CA TYR A 8 -19.65 10.82 16.92
C TYR A 8 -20.72 10.93 15.85
N ASP A 9 -21.11 12.16 15.50
CA ASP A 9 -22.16 12.41 14.52
C ASP A 9 -21.67 12.28 13.06
N VAL A 10 -20.38 12.57 12.80
CA VAL A 10 -19.82 12.60 11.42
C VAL A 10 -19.04 11.34 11.07
N PHE A 11 -18.22 10.85 12.00
CA PHE A 11 -17.29 9.72 11.82
C PHE A 11 -17.37 8.78 13.03
N PRO A 12 -18.52 8.11 13.26
CA PRO A 12 -18.77 7.34 14.49
C PRO A 12 -17.70 6.27 14.74
N ASP A 13 -17.18 5.64 13.69
CA ASP A 13 -16.14 4.60 13.78
C ASP A 13 -14.78 5.13 14.28
N MET A 14 -14.58 6.45 14.28
CA MET A 14 -13.33 7.11 14.71
C MET A 14 -13.48 7.82 16.07
N TYR A 15 -14.71 7.92 16.59
CA TYR A 15 -15.01 8.69 17.79
C TYR A 15 -14.28 8.17 19.04
N ASP A 16 -14.24 6.85 19.22
CA ASP A 16 -13.67 6.25 20.44
C ASP A 16 -12.19 6.61 20.63
N ASP A 17 -11.38 6.55 19.57
CA ASP A 17 -9.97 6.90 19.64
C ASP A 17 -9.79 8.42 19.87
N CYS A 18 -10.65 9.26 19.29
CA CYS A 18 -10.66 10.70 19.56
C CYS A 18 -11.00 11.02 21.02
N ALA A 19 -12.05 10.39 21.56
CA ALA A 19 -12.50 10.62 22.92
C ALA A 19 -11.50 10.08 23.96
N LEU A 20 -10.83 8.95 23.67
CA LEU A 20 -9.74 8.44 24.49
C LEU A 20 -8.53 9.40 24.46
N ALA A 21 -8.14 9.92 23.30
CA ALA A 21 -7.06 10.90 23.21
C ALA A 21 -7.31 12.13 24.11
N GLU A 22 -8.56 12.61 24.17
CA GLU A 22 -8.97 13.67 25.09
C GLU A 22 -8.94 13.22 26.55
N ALA A 23 -9.52 12.07 26.88
CA ALA A 23 -9.61 11.57 28.25
C ALA A 23 -8.21 11.40 28.90
N TYR A 24 -7.22 10.96 28.13
CA TYR A 24 -5.86 10.77 28.62
C TYR A 24 -5.03 12.05 28.69
N LEU A 25 -5.52 13.19 28.17
CA LEU A 25 -4.75 14.42 28.08
C LEU A 25 -4.20 14.90 29.43
N HIS A 26 -4.90 14.58 30.53
CA HIS A 26 -4.50 14.91 31.91
C HIS A 26 -4.08 13.69 32.74
N ALA A 27 -4.17 12.49 32.19
CA ALA A 27 -3.88 11.24 32.90
C ALA A 27 -2.53 10.65 32.48
N ASP A 28 -2.28 10.57 31.17
CA ASP A 28 -1.03 10.07 30.60
C ASP A 28 -0.82 10.64 29.18
N TYR A 29 0.20 11.48 29.03
CA TYR A 29 0.49 12.17 27.78
C TYR A 29 0.93 11.24 26.65
N ALA A 30 1.60 10.13 26.96
CA ALA A 30 2.03 9.18 25.94
C ALA A 30 0.81 8.43 25.40
N VAL A 31 -0.10 8.03 26.29
CA VAL A 31 -1.36 7.37 25.92
C VAL A 31 -2.25 8.31 25.10
N ALA A 32 -2.37 9.58 25.50
CA ALA A 32 -3.12 10.58 24.73
C ALA A 32 -2.60 10.70 23.28
N CYS A 33 -1.28 10.80 23.12
CA CYS A 33 -0.63 10.86 21.81
C CYS A 33 -0.79 9.57 20.98
N PHE A 34 -0.83 8.41 21.64
CA PHE A 34 -1.06 7.13 21.00
C PHE A 34 -2.45 7.05 20.36
N TYR A 35 -3.50 7.33 21.13
CA TYR A 35 -4.87 7.34 20.62
C TYR A 35 -5.07 8.43 19.57
N ALA A 36 -4.43 9.60 19.75
CA ALA A 36 -4.47 10.65 18.73
C ALA A 36 -3.90 10.16 17.39
N ARG A 37 -2.78 9.42 17.40
CA ARG A 37 -2.18 8.86 16.18
C ARG A 37 -3.07 7.80 15.53
N ARG A 38 -3.74 6.95 16.32
CA ARG A 38 -4.70 5.97 15.78
C ARG A 38 -5.88 6.66 15.10
N ALA A 39 -6.49 7.66 15.74
CA ALA A 39 -7.56 8.45 15.14
C ALA A 39 -7.10 9.19 13.87
N ALA A 40 -5.90 9.77 13.88
CA ALA A 40 -5.32 10.43 12.69
C ALA A 40 -5.05 9.45 11.54
N TYR A 41 -4.65 8.21 11.86
CA TYR A 41 -4.53 7.15 10.86
C TYR A 41 -5.88 6.82 10.24
N ALA A 42 -6.89 6.50 11.05
CA ALA A 42 -8.22 6.16 10.57
C ALA A 42 -8.82 7.28 9.69
N LEU A 43 -8.65 8.55 10.09
CA LEU A 43 -9.09 9.69 9.28
C LEU A 43 -8.35 9.77 7.95
N THR A 44 -7.01 9.67 7.96
CA THR A 44 -6.20 9.74 6.74
C THR A 44 -6.55 8.60 5.79
N ASP A 45 -6.73 7.40 6.33
CA ASP A 45 -7.08 6.20 5.58
C ASP A 45 -8.46 6.34 4.92
N TYR A 46 -9.44 6.84 5.67
CA TYR A 46 -10.77 7.16 5.14
C TYR A 46 -10.68 8.15 3.97
N LEU A 47 -9.94 9.25 4.15
CA LEU A 47 -9.78 10.26 3.11
C LEU A 47 -9.07 9.69 1.88
N TYR A 48 -8.02 8.90 2.08
CA TYR A 48 -7.21 8.33 1.01
C TYR A 48 -8.02 7.39 0.12
N TYR A 49 -8.72 6.42 0.72
CA TYR A 49 -9.41 5.36 -0.02
C TYR A 49 -10.84 5.72 -0.42
N PHE A 50 -11.62 6.33 0.47
CA PHE A 50 -13.05 6.51 0.24
C PHE A 50 -13.39 7.88 -0.34
N VAL A 51 -12.72 8.93 0.13
CA VAL A 51 -12.98 10.31 -0.35
C VAL A 51 -12.22 10.60 -1.64
N PHE A 52 -10.91 10.36 -1.66
CA PHE A 52 -10.05 10.70 -2.80
C PHE A 52 -9.86 9.56 -3.80
N GLN A 53 -10.14 8.31 -3.39
CA GLN A 53 -10.07 7.12 -4.26
C GLN A 53 -8.71 6.98 -4.95
N LEU A 54 -7.63 7.32 -4.23
CA LEU A 54 -6.26 7.37 -4.78
C LEU A 54 -5.70 5.99 -5.12
N ALA A 55 -6.19 4.96 -4.44
CA ALA A 55 -5.99 3.56 -4.78
C ALA A 55 -7.30 2.80 -4.54
N GLY A 56 -7.44 1.62 -5.16
CA GLY A 56 -8.45 0.67 -4.70
C GLY A 56 -8.11 0.22 -3.26
N PRO A 57 -9.10 -0.14 -2.43
CA PRO A 57 -8.81 -0.69 -1.11
C PRO A 57 -7.86 -1.87 -1.26
N SER A 58 -6.64 -1.67 -0.74
CA SER A 58 -5.60 -2.67 -0.65
C SER A 58 -5.91 -3.58 0.53
N ASP A 59 -5.68 -4.89 0.40
CA ASP A 59 -5.73 -5.80 1.55
C ASP A 59 -4.57 -5.53 2.53
N GLU A 60 -3.55 -4.78 2.09
CA GLU A 60 -2.40 -4.36 2.90
C GLU A 60 -2.57 -2.93 3.45
N PRO A 61 -2.37 -2.72 4.77
CA PRO A 61 -2.42 -1.40 5.38
C PRO A 61 -1.22 -0.55 4.95
N ILE A 62 -1.49 0.66 4.45
CA ILE A 62 -0.45 1.64 4.15
C ILE A 62 -0.13 2.42 5.43
N ALA A 63 1.15 2.69 5.71
CA ALA A 63 1.50 3.48 6.88
C ALA A 63 1.06 4.96 6.72
N LEU A 64 0.63 5.58 7.83
CA LEU A 64 0.22 7.00 7.87
C LEU A 64 1.26 7.95 7.23
N ARG A 65 2.55 7.70 7.46
CA ARG A 65 3.62 8.51 6.87
C ARG A 65 3.56 8.50 5.34
N ASP A 66 3.35 7.32 4.77
CA ASP A 66 3.43 7.12 3.33
C ASP A 66 2.23 7.77 2.66
N GLN A 67 1.03 7.63 3.23
CA GLN A 67 -0.19 8.36 2.81
C GLN A 67 0.00 9.88 2.86
N LEU A 68 0.55 10.44 3.95
CA LEU A 68 0.78 11.89 4.07
C LEU A 68 1.89 12.43 3.13
N SER A 69 2.75 11.54 2.64
CA SER A 69 3.82 11.88 1.70
C SER A 69 3.44 11.65 0.23
N ASP A 70 2.32 10.96 -0.02
CA ASP A 70 1.79 10.69 -1.35
C ASP A 70 1.51 12.00 -2.10
N PRO A 71 2.09 12.21 -3.30
CA PRO A 71 1.88 13.44 -4.06
C PRO A 71 0.41 13.74 -4.39
N ASP A 72 -0.37 12.72 -4.73
CA ASP A 72 -1.77 12.87 -5.14
C ASP A 72 -2.64 13.19 -3.91
N PHE A 73 -2.36 12.56 -2.77
CA PHE A 73 -3.00 12.93 -1.50
C PHE A 73 -2.71 14.38 -1.13
N ARG A 74 -1.46 14.83 -1.29
CA ARG A 74 -1.05 16.21 -0.98
C ARG A 74 -1.61 17.25 -1.93
N GLU A 75 -1.97 16.86 -3.14
CA GLU A 75 -2.64 17.75 -4.11
C GLU A 75 -4.13 17.93 -3.76
N LEU A 76 -4.78 16.88 -3.25
CA LEU A 76 -6.21 16.87 -2.95
C LEU A 76 -6.56 17.33 -1.53
N ALA A 77 -5.72 16.99 -0.54
CA ALA A 77 -5.95 17.32 0.85
C ALA A 77 -5.53 18.75 1.20
N ASP A 78 -6.22 19.35 2.18
CA ASP A 78 -5.87 20.67 2.69
C ASP A 78 -4.48 20.69 3.34
N LEU A 79 -3.68 21.72 3.07
CA LEU A 79 -2.32 21.84 3.61
C LEU A 79 -2.30 21.91 5.15
N HIS A 80 -3.29 22.55 5.77
CA HIS A 80 -3.42 22.62 7.23
C HIS A 80 -3.81 21.27 7.80
N LEU A 81 -4.68 20.53 7.11
CA LEU A 81 -5.02 19.15 7.50
C LEU A 81 -3.76 18.26 7.52
N ILE A 82 -2.98 18.28 6.45
CA ILE A 82 -1.72 17.52 6.38
C ILE A 82 -0.77 17.93 7.50
N HIS A 83 -0.63 19.24 7.75
CA HIS A 83 0.22 19.76 8.81
C HIS A 83 -0.21 19.29 10.21
N ASP A 84 -1.51 19.37 10.50
CA ASP A 84 -2.06 18.92 11.78
C ASP A 84 -1.91 17.40 11.97
N LEU A 85 -2.14 16.61 10.92
CA LEU A 85 -1.91 15.15 10.93
C LEU A 85 -0.42 14.81 11.15
N ASP A 86 0.50 15.58 10.57
CA ASP A 86 1.94 15.40 10.79
C ASP A 86 2.35 15.71 12.24
N ILE A 87 1.78 16.75 12.87
CA ILE A 87 1.99 17.05 14.29
C ILE A 87 1.61 15.84 15.15
N VAL A 88 0.43 15.28 14.91
CA VAL A 88 -0.07 14.10 15.62
C VAL A 88 0.85 12.89 15.38
N ARG A 89 1.23 12.62 14.14
CA ARG A 89 2.14 11.53 13.77
C ARG A 89 3.48 11.62 14.50
N PHE A 90 4.09 12.81 14.56
CA PHE A 90 5.36 13.00 15.25
C PHE A 90 5.24 12.78 16.77
N ALA A 91 4.18 13.28 17.40
CA ALA A 91 3.94 13.12 18.82
C ALA A 91 3.66 11.65 19.20
N GLY A 92 2.79 10.96 18.45
CA GLY A 92 2.50 9.55 18.65
C GLY A 92 3.72 8.63 18.46
N ASN A 93 4.54 8.89 17.43
CA ASN A 93 5.79 8.14 17.25
C ASN A 93 6.81 8.42 18.37
N ALA A 94 6.83 9.62 18.93
CA ALA A 94 7.69 9.92 20.07
C ALA A 94 7.20 9.18 21.34
N ALA A 95 5.89 9.11 21.57
CA ALA A 95 5.27 8.35 22.64
C ALA A 95 5.62 6.85 22.57
N ALA A 96 5.39 6.20 21.42
CA ALA A 96 5.63 4.76 21.23
C ALA A 96 7.11 4.36 21.41
N HIS A 97 8.04 5.25 21.05
CA HIS A 97 9.48 5.00 21.25
C HIS A 97 10.00 5.41 22.64
N GLY A 98 9.11 5.62 23.62
CA GLY A 98 9.48 5.96 24.99
C GLY A 98 10.24 7.29 25.13
N ARG A 99 10.13 8.18 24.14
CA ARG A 99 10.68 9.54 24.25
C ARG A 99 9.73 10.35 25.12
N GLY A 100 10.27 11.07 26.09
CA GLY A 100 9.45 11.82 27.05
C GLY A 100 8.53 12.82 26.35
N ILE A 101 7.22 12.51 26.32
CA ILE A 101 6.16 13.42 25.90
C ILE A 101 5.76 14.25 27.12
N GLY A 102 5.87 15.56 27.00
CA GLY A 102 5.36 16.49 27.99
C GLY A 102 3.92 16.92 27.68
N GLU A 103 3.28 17.53 28.68
CA GLU A 103 1.97 18.17 28.53
C GLU A 103 1.84 19.06 27.28
N PRO A 104 2.81 19.94 26.94
CA PRO A 104 2.67 20.80 25.77
C PRO A 104 2.62 20.04 24.44
N ASP A 105 3.32 18.90 24.36
CA ASP A 105 3.34 18.07 23.16
C ASP A 105 2.02 17.32 22.98
N ALA A 106 1.50 16.71 24.06
CA ALA A 106 0.20 16.04 24.03
C ALA A 106 -0.93 17.03 23.75
N LEU A 107 -0.95 18.18 24.41
CA LEU A 107 -1.93 19.23 24.17
C LEU A 107 -1.91 19.70 22.70
N ARG A 108 -0.71 19.93 22.15
CA ARG A 108 -0.56 20.34 20.74
C ARG A 108 -1.04 19.25 19.79
N ALA A 109 -0.75 17.98 20.08
CA ALA A 109 -1.18 16.85 19.26
C ALA A 109 -2.71 16.70 19.27
N VAL A 110 -3.35 16.67 20.44
CA VAL A 110 -4.81 16.49 20.54
C VAL A 110 -5.56 17.71 19.99
N ALA A 111 -5.04 18.92 20.18
CA ALA A 111 -5.61 20.11 19.53
C ALA A 111 -5.47 20.10 18.00
N ALA A 112 -4.35 19.56 17.47
CA ALA A 112 -4.17 19.35 16.03
C ALA A 112 -5.12 18.29 15.48
N LEU A 113 -5.30 17.18 16.21
CA LEU A 113 -6.29 16.16 15.88
C LEU A 113 -7.69 16.75 15.77
N HIS A 114 -8.11 17.54 16.77
CA HIS A 114 -9.40 18.22 16.76
C HIS A 114 -9.60 19.09 15.52
N ARG A 115 -8.60 19.91 15.15
CA ARG A 115 -8.66 20.72 13.93
C ARG A 115 -8.70 19.87 12.66
N ALA A 116 -7.94 18.78 12.59
CA ALA A 116 -7.95 17.87 11.45
C ALA A 116 -9.36 17.27 11.23
N PHE A 117 -10.01 16.80 12.30
CA PHE A 117 -11.38 16.29 12.22
C PHE A 117 -12.40 17.38 11.89
N LEU A 118 -12.25 18.60 12.40
CA LEU A 118 -13.09 19.73 11.99
C LEU A 118 -12.96 20.01 10.49
N ILE A 119 -11.72 20.13 9.98
CA ILE A 119 -11.48 20.36 8.55
C ILE A 119 -12.13 19.26 7.73
N ALA A 120 -11.94 17.99 8.11
CA ALA A 120 -12.50 16.86 7.39
C ALA A 120 -14.04 16.84 7.42
N ALA A 121 -14.64 17.09 8.59
CA ALA A 121 -16.10 17.16 8.75
C ALA A 121 -16.73 18.27 7.89
N HIS A 122 -15.99 19.37 7.69
CA HIS A 122 -16.44 20.49 6.87
C HIS A 122 -16.27 20.29 5.37
N GLN A 123 -15.13 19.74 4.96
CA GLN A 123 -14.81 19.59 3.54
C GLN A 123 -15.48 18.36 2.92
N TRP A 124 -15.67 17.28 3.69
CA TRP A 124 -16.21 16.00 3.21
C TRP A 124 -17.25 15.40 4.16
N PRO A 125 -18.40 16.08 4.35
CA PRO A 125 -19.46 15.58 5.21
C PRO A 125 -20.14 14.35 4.57
N ASP A 126 -20.20 13.23 5.30
CA ASP A 126 -20.79 12.00 4.78
C ASP A 126 -22.34 11.99 4.92
N GLN A 127 -22.91 12.73 5.88
CA GLN A 127 -24.35 13.05 5.96
C GLN A 127 -24.67 14.04 7.10
N TYR A 128 -25.46 15.09 6.82
CA TYR A 128 -26.30 15.88 7.74
C TYR A 128 -25.74 16.51 9.04
N ALA A 129 -24.44 16.46 9.34
CA ALA A 129 -23.89 17.20 10.46
C ALA A 129 -23.42 18.61 10.02
N LYS A 130 -24.10 19.66 10.48
CA LYS A 130 -23.53 21.01 10.47
C LYS A 130 -22.71 21.17 11.75
N VAL A 131 -21.43 20.82 11.67
CA VAL A 131 -20.46 21.24 12.68
C VAL A 131 -20.23 22.75 12.51
N ASP A 132 -19.88 23.47 13.57
CA ASP A 132 -19.43 24.86 13.45
C ASP A 132 -17.93 24.86 13.14
N GLU A 133 -17.52 25.52 12.04
CA GLU A 133 -16.12 25.64 11.59
C GLU A 133 -15.21 26.26 12.65
N HIS A 134 -15.82 26.99 13.59
CA HIS A 134 -15.11 27.71 14.64
C HIS A 134 -15.30 27.09 16.01
N THR A 135 -15.74 25.83 16.09
CA THR A 135 -15.79 25.08 17.35
C THR A 135 -14.41 25.14 18.01
N PRO A 136 -14.26 25.82 19.17
CA PRO A 136 -12.95 25.98 19.78
C PRO A 136 -12.57 24.70 20.52
N PHE A 137 -11.27 24.38 20.50
CA PHE A 137 -10.73 23.34 21.36
C PHE A 137 -10.59 23.87 22.80
N ASP A 138 -11.19 23.17 23.76
CA ASP A 138 -11.05 23.38 25.19
C ASP A 138 -10.05 22.37 25.79
N PRO A 139 -8.87 22.81 26.25
CA PRO A 139 -7.86 21.94 26.84
C PRO A 139 -8.29 21.32 28.18
N GLN A 140 -9.35 21.83 28.82
CA GLN A 140 -9.86 21.32 30.10
C GLN A 140 -11.09 20.44 29.93
N ALA A 141 -11.55 20.22 28.69
CA ALA A 141 -12.57 19.22 28.44
C ALA A 141 -12.04 17.85 28.84
N THR A 142 -12.91 17.07 29.49
CA THR A 142 -12.59 15.74 30.01
C THR A 142 -13.38 14.64 29.31
N GLY A 143 -14.24 15.02 28.36
CA GLY A 143 -15.16 14.11 27.68
C GLY A 143 -16.07 13.34 28.64
N ASP A 144 -16.81 12.38 28.08
CA ASP A 144 -17.55 11.38 28.87
C ASP A 144 -16.74 10.08 29.03
N HIS A 145 -15.61 9.95 28.31
CA HIS A 145 -14.73 8.79 28.39
C HIS A 145 -13.83 8.86 29.62
N VAL A 146 -13.78 7.75 30.37
CA VAL A 146 -12.93 7.64 31.56
C VAL A 146 -11.58 7.09 31.14
N ALA A 147 -10.51 7.84 31.40
CA ALA A 147 -9.14 7.34 31.25
C ALA A 147 -8.96 6.09 32.13
N LEU A 148 -8.45 5.01 31.55
CA LEU A 148 -8.08 3.84 32.34
C LEU A 148 -6.92 4.20 33.26
N ASN A 149 -6.71 3.36 34.27
CA ASN A 149 -5.50 3.48 35.09
C ASN A 149 -4.26 3.37 34.16
N PRO A 150 -3.22 4.19 34.35
CA PRO A 150 -1.99 4.17 33.56
C PRO A 150 -1.43 2.76 33.28
N PHE A 151 -1.54 1.81 34.22
CA PHE A 151 -1.10 0.43 33.98
C PHE A 151 -1.88 -0.29 32.87
N GLN A 152 -3.21 -0.18 32.89
CA GLN A 152 -4.09 -0.79 31.89
C GLN A 152 -3.95 -0.11 30.53
N ALA A 153 -3.71 1.20 30.54
CA ALA A 153 -3.45 1.97 29.34
C ALA A 153 -2.13 1.54 28.68
N GLN A 154 -1.07 1.35 29.47
CA GLN A 154 0.22 0.87 28.98
C GLN A 154 0.14 -0.55 28.42
N GLU A 155 -0.57 -1.45 29.09
CA GLU A 155 -0.79 -2.83 28.61
C GLU A 155 -1.46 -2.84 27.23
N LEU A 156 -2.47 -1.98 27.01
CA LEU A 156 -3.12 -1.87 25.70
C LEU A 156 -2.20 -1.28 24.62
N ILE A 157 -1.33 -0.33 24.98
CA ILE A 157 -0.32 0.21 24.06
C ILE A 157 0.67 -0.88 23.68
N ASP A 158 1.19 -1.61 24.65
CA ASP A 158 2.16 -2.68 24.44
C ASP A 158 1.56 -3.81 23.58
N ASP A 159 0.29 -4.18 23.81
CA ASP A 159 -0.44 -5.15 23.00
C ASP A 159 -0.61 -4.66 21.55
N TYR A 160 -0.99 -3.38 21.36
CA TYR A 160 -1.18 -2.80 20.03
C TYR A 160 0.14 -2.65 19.26
N ASP A 161 1.19 -2.18 19.91
CA ASP A 161 2.53 -2.07 19.31
C ASP A 161 3.07 -3.47 18.96
N SER A 162 2.83 -4.48 19.81
CA SER A 162 3.21 -5.86 19.52
C SER A 162 2.46 -6.43 18.31
N ALA A 163 1.15 -6.21 18.24
CA ALA A 163 0.33 -6.64 17.10
C ALA A 163 0.76 -5.95 15.79
N LEU A 164 1.10 -4.66 15.85
CA LEU A 164 1.60 -3.92 14.69
C LEU A 164 2.98 -4.43 14.25
N HIS A 165 3.89 -4.72 15.17
CA HIS A 165 5.19 -5.30 14.84
C HIS A 165 5.03 -6.70 14.21
N GLU A 166 4.13 -7.53 14.73
CA GLU A 166 3.88 -8.86 14.16
C GLU A 166 3.31 -8.76 12.73
N GLN A 167 2.44 -7.78 12.46
CA GLN A 167 1.98 -7.49 11.10
C GLN A 167 3.11 -6.99 10.19
N MET A 168 3.97 -6.11 10.68
CA MET A 168 5.13 -5.61 9.93
C MET A 168 6.11 -6.74 9.58
N ASP A 169 6.44 -7.61 10.55
CA ASP A 169 7.30 -8.77 10.33
C ASP A 169 6.69 -9.72 9.28
N THR A 170 5.36 -9.91 9.33
CA THR A 170 4.64 -10.73 8.33
C THR A 170 4.74 -10.12 6.93
N ILE A 171 4.60 -8.80 6.80
CA ILE A 171 4.72 -8.10 5.53
C ILE A 171 6.15 -8.19 4.98
N ASP A 172 7.16 -7.99 5.83
CA ASP A 172 8.57 -8.11 5.44
C ASP A 172 8.90 -9.54 4.95
N GLU A 173 8.33 -10.57 5.58
CA GLU A 173 8.42 -11.95 5.10
C GLU A 173 7.75 -12.15 3.73
N GLN A 174 6.59 -11.56 3.52
CA GLN A 174 5.88 -11.62 2.23
C GLN A 174 6.64 -10.91 1.11
N LEU A 175 7.22 -9.74 1.38
CA LEU A 175 8.06 -9.00 0.44
C LEU A 175 9.30 -9.82 0.05
N CYS A 176 9.97 -10.45 1.03
CA CYS A 176 11.07 -11.37 0.74
C CYS A 176 10.64 -12.52 -0.18
N GLN A 177 9.48 -13.12 0.06
CA GLN A 177 8.95 -14.19 -0.78
C GLN A 177 8.63 -13.71 -2.20
N LEU A 178 8.07 -12.51 -2.35
CA LEU A 178 7.72 -11.93 -3.64
C LEU A 178 8.97 -11.59 -4.46
N ASP A 179 10.02 -11.07 -3.82
CA ASP A 179 11.32 -10.83 -4.45
C ASP A 179 11.95 -12.13 -4.96
N GLU A 180 11.93 -13.20 -4.16
CA GLU A 180 12.40 -14.51 -4.59
C GLU A 180 11.61 -15.04 -5.80
N GLN A 181 10.28 -14.87 -5.79
CA GLN A 181 9.43 -15.29 -6.91
C GLN A 181 9.74 -14.49 -8.18
N THR A 182 9.95 -13.18 -8.06
CA THR A 182 10.29 -12.30 -9.17
C THR A 182 11.62 -12.71 -9.80
N GLN A 183 12.64 -12.96 -8.99
CA GLN A 183 13.94 -13.45 -9.47
C GLN A 183 13.81 -14.81 -10.19
N ARG A 184 13.01 -15.75 -9.66
CA ARG A 184 12.76 -17.04 -10.31
C ARG A 184 12.05 -16.86 -11.66
N LEU A 185 11.08 -15.96 -11.75
CA LEU A 185 10.38 -15.67 -13.01
C LEU A 185 11.33 -15.04 -14.04
N GLU A 186 12.21 -14.14 -13.62
CA GLU A 186 13.23 -13.56 -14.49
C GLU A 186 14.21 -14.61 -15.02
N GLU A 187 14.68 -15.54 -14.16
CA GLU A 187 15.53 -16.66 -14.58
C GLU A 187 14.82 -17.56 -15.59
N GLN A 188 13.55 -17.90 -15.33
CA GLN A 188 12.72 -18.67 -16.26
C GLN A 188 12.54 -17.96 -17.60
N ASN A 189 12.24 -16.66 -17.59
CA ASN A 189 12.10 -15.86 -18.81
C ASN A 189 13.41 -15.81 -19.61
N ASN A 190 14.54 -15.65 -18.94
CA ASN A 190 15.86 -15.70 -19.56
C ASN A 190 16.16 -17.08 -20.16
N GLN A 191 15.75 -18.16 -19.50
CA GLN A 191 15.89 -19.51 -20.04
C GLN A 191 15.01 -19.73 -21.27
N ILE A 192 13.75 -19.28 -21.23
CA ILE A 192 12.82 -19.33 -22.38
C ILE A 192 13.41 -18.57 -23.56
N ALA A 193 13.94 -17.36 -23.34
CA ALA A 193 14.56 -16.56 -24.40
C ALA A 193 15.76 -17.28 -25.04
N ARG A 194 16.61 -17.94 -24.25
CA ARG A 194 17.75 -18.74 -24.76
C ARG A 194 17.27 -19.93 -25.59
N LEU A 195 16.27 -20.68 -25.11
CA LEU A 195 15.71 -21.82 -25.84
C LEU A 195 15.04 -21.38 -27.15
N ALA A 196 14.35 -20.24 -27.15
CA ALA A 196 13.78 -19.66 -28.35
C ALA A 196 14.85 -19.33 -29.40
N GLN A 197 15.97 -18.71 -29.00
CA GLN A 197 17.10 -18.45 -29.91
C GLN A 197 17.73 -19.73 -30.47
N GLN A 198 17.91 -20.75 -29.63
CA GLN A 198 18.41 -22.05 -30.08
C GLN A 198 17.48 -22.69 -31.11
N THR A 199 16.17 -22.66 -30.84
CA THR A 199 15.15 -23.21 -31.75
C THR A 199 15.18 -22.48 -33.10
N LEU A 200 15.28 -21.16 -33.11
CA LEU A 200 15.44 -20.37 -34.34
C LEU A 200 16.69 -20.79 -35.12
N SER A 201 17.85 -20.89 -34.46
CA SER A 201 19.10 -21.30 -35.12
C SER A 201 19.04 -22.73 -35.70
N GLN A 202 18.32 -23.63 -35.03
CA GLN A 202 18.10 -24.99 -35.51
C GLN A 202 17.18 -25.00 -36.74
N GLN A 203 16.11 -24.21 -36.72
CA GLN A 203 15.20 -24.04 -37.86
C GLN A 203 15.92 -23.46 -39.08
N GLU A 204 16.77 -22.45 -38.89
CA GLU A 204 17.61 -21.89 -39.97
C GLU A 204 18.55 -22.93 -40.56
N ARG A 205 19.18 -23.76 -39.71
CA ARG A 205 20.06 -24.84 -40.16
C ARG A 205 19.32 -25.93 -40.93
N ILE A 206 18.11 -26.29 -40.48
CA ILE A 206 17.24 -27.24 -41.18
C ILE A 206 16.86 -26.67 -42.55
N ALA A 207 16.38 -25.43 -42.61
CA ALA A 207 16.00 -24.76 -43.87
C ALA A 207 17.19 -24.67 -44.85
N TRP A 208 18.39 -24.39 -44.36
CA TRP A 208 19.61 -24.39 -45.17
C TRP A 208 19.94 -25.78 -45.74
N LEU A 209 19.85 -26.84 -44.92
CA LEU A 209 20.08 -28.22 -45.36
C LEU A 209 19.03 -28.67 -46.38
N GLU A 210 17.77 -28.33 -46.17
CA GLU A 210 16.66 -28.62 -47.11
C GLU A 210 16.91 -27.95 -48.47
N ALA A 211 17.26 -26.67 -48.48
CA ALA A 211 17.59 -25.95 -49.71
C ALA A 211 18.80 -26.56 -50.46
N GLN A 212 19.81 -27.03 -49.72
CA GLN A 212 20.97 -27.71 -50.30
C GLN A 212 20.59 -29.07 -50.92
N LEU A 213 19.70 -29.82 -50.27
CA LEU A 213 19.20 -31.10 -50.76
C LEU A 213 18.42 -30.91 -52.08
N ASP A 214 17.52 -29.92 -52.12
CA ASP A 214 16.75 -29.57 -53.31
C ASP A 214 17.65 -29.19 -54.49
N HIS A 215 18.72 -28.42 -54.21
CA HIS A 215 19.71 -28.06 -55.23
C HIS A 215 20.43 -29.29 -55.80
N GLN A 216 20.83 -30.25 -54.95
CA GLN A 216 21.47 -31.49 -55.40
C GLN A 216 20.52 -32.37 -56.23
N LEU A 217 19.25 -32.47 -55.83
CA LEU A 217 18.23 -33.21 -56.57
C LEU A 217 17.97 -32.60 -57.95
N ALA A 218 17.96 -31.26 -58.05
CA ALA A 218 17.83 -30.56 -59.33
C ALA A 218 19.02 -30.80 -60.28
N GLN A 219 20.24 -30.88 -59.75
CA GLN A 219 21.45 -31.18 -60.53
C GLN A 219 21.57 -32.66 -60.93
N GLY A 220 21.11 -33.58 -60.07
CA GLY A 220 21.13 -35.03 -60.33
C GLY A 220 20.08 -35.50 -61.36
N GLY A 221 19.08 -34.68 -61.69
CA GLY A 221 18.00 -35.01 -62.62
C GLY A 221 18.36 -35.00 -64.12
N VAL A 222 19.57 -34.59 -64.52
CA VAL A 222 19.93 -34.41 -65.95
C VAL A 222 20.53 -35.66 -66.62
N THR A 223 20.73 -36.79 -65.93
CA THR A 223 21.39 -37.98 -66.50
C THR A 223 20.59 -39.28 -66.40
N ARG A 224 19.45 -39.36 -67.10
CA ARG A 224 18.96 -40.66 -67.62
C ARG A 224 18.97 -40.66 -69.15
N LYS A 225 20.12 -41.07 -69.70
CA LYS A 225 20.32 -41.46 -71.10
C LYS A 225 19.24 -42.47 -71.50
N ARG A 226 18.45 -42.13 -72.52
CA ARG A 226 17.69 -43.08 -73.34
C ARG A 226 18.66 -44.06 -73.99
N HIS A 227 18.76 -45.28 -73.47
CA HIS A 227 19.27 -46.41 -74.25
C HIS A 227 18.10 -47.14 -74.90
N GLY A 228 17.82 -46.76 -76.15
CA GLY A 228 16.89 -47.46 -77.02
C GLY A 228 17.43 -48.84 -77.39
N GLY A 229 16.90 -49.88 -76.76
CA GLY A 229 17.12 -51.27 -77.14
C GLY A 229 16.42 -51.58 -78.47
N ARG A 230 17.20 -51.67 -79.54
CA ARG A 230 16.74 -52.10 -80.87
C ARG A 230 16.74 -53.64 -80.92
N ARG A 231 15.61 -54.28 -80.59
CA ARG A 231 15.39 -55.71 -80.90
C ARG A 231 14.89 -55.84 -82.35
N GLN A 232 15.78 -56.25 -83.25
CA GLN A 232 15.42 -56.73 -84.58
C GLN A 232 14.73 -58.10 -84.47
N ARG A 233 13.52 -58.20 -85.03
CA ARG A 233 12.86 -59.47 -85.38
C ARG A 233 13.62 -60.10 -86.54
N LYS A 234 14.02 -61.38 -86.41
CA LYS A 234 14.31 -62.23 -87.57
C LYS A 234 13.14 -63.19 -87.78
N ARG A 235 12.59 -63.14 -88.98
CA ARG A 235 11.71 -64.13 -89.61
C ARG A 235 12.56 -65.32 -90.05
N THR A 236 12.10 -66.52 -89.74
CA THR A 236 11.82 -67.69 -90.61
C THR A 236 11.78 -68.92 -89.73
#